data_AF-U7UNZ9-F1
#
_entry.id   AF-U7UNZ9-F1
#
_cell.length_a   1.000
_cell.length_b   1.000
_cell.length_c   1.000
_cell.angle_alpha   90.00
_cell.angle_beta   90.00
_cell.angle_gamma   90.00
#
_symmetry.space_group_name_H-M   'P 1'
#
loop_
_entity.id
_entity.type
_entity.pdbx_description
1 polymer ?
#
loop_
_entity_poly.entity_id
_entity_poly.type
_entity_poly.pdbx_seq_one_letter_code
_entity_poly.pdbx_strand_id
1 'polypeptide(L)'
;MHRSKLIKDYDDKLISKKEFLIKSYEFFSFRNPKPFLFVNTYEKGMYNYQYYNIVAKYYRMLAKEEKNKRAYNRFMNISNKNYDLKDRMILEILKLKNFKNISAYYINCDSKGLEGKIFEIVLKDEKEAIFHTKNEKILKVLKEKNIFEKNQKNSLIDKYINERY
;
A
#
# COMPACT_ATOMS: atom_id res chain seq x y z
N MET A 1 4.31 -8.91 -16.48
CA MET A 1 5.29 -10.02 -16.56
C MET A 1 6.36 -9.96 -15.45
N HIS A 2 7.00 -8.82 -15.13
CA HIS A 2 8.03 -8.76 -14.07
C HIS A 2 7.53 -8.69 -12.61
N ARG A 3 6.42 -7.98 -12.32
CA ARG A 3 5.95 -7.77 -10.93
C ARG A 3 5.37 -9.03 -10.30
N SER A 4 4.55 -9.79 -11.02
CA SER A 4 3.98 -11.05 -10.52
C SER A 4 5.08 -12.09 -10.22
N LYS A 5 6.13 -12.12 -11.05
CA LYS A 5 7.33 -12.94 -10.77
C LYS A 5 8.03 -12.50 -9.48
N LEU A 6 8.22 -11.19 -9.28
CA LEU A 6 8.89 -10.69 -8.07
C LEU A 6 8.11 -10.99 -6.78
N ILE A 7 6.78 -10.96 -6.84
CA ILE A 7 5.91 -11.36 -5.73
C ILE A 7 6.09 -12.85 -5.46
N LYS A 8 5.97 -13.69 -6.49
CA LYS A 8 6.19 -15.13 -6.38
C LYS A 8 7.56 -15.48 -5.79
N ASP A 9 8.64 -14.86 -6.30
CA ASP A 9 10.00 -15.09 -5.81
C ASP A 9 10.13 -14.73 -4.31
N TYR A 10 9.41 -13.71 -3.84
CA TYR A 10 9.39 -13.34 -2.42
C TYR A 10 8.58 -14.33 -1.57
N ASP A 11 7.44 -14.77 -2.07
CA ASP A 11 6.55 -15.72 -1.40
C ASP A 11 7.19 -17.12 -1.29
N ASP A 12 7.87 -17.56 -2.35
CA ASP A 12 8.69 -18.77 -2.41
C ASP A 12 9.99 -18.64 -1.58
N LYS A 13 10.21 -17.49 -0.91
CA LYS A 13 11.39 -17.16 -0.09
C LYS A 13 12.71 -17.21 -0.87
N LEU A 14 12.66 -17.10 -2.20
CA LEU A 14 13.84 -17.04 -3.08
C LEU A 14 14.56 -15.69 -2.97
N ILE A 15 13.84 -14.64 -2.60
CA ILE A 15 14.40 -13.31 -2.32
C ILE A 15 13.96 -12.82 -0.95
N SER A 16 14.85 -12.11 -0.28
CA SER A 16 14.56 -11.45 0.98
C SER A 16 13.59 -10.27 0.80
N LYS A 17 12.95 -9.83 1.89
CA LYS A 17 12.14 -8.61 1.93
C LYS A 17 12.91 -7.37 1.46
N LYS A 18 14.22 -7.31 1.75
CA LYS A 18 15.10 -6.23 1.32
C LYS A 18 15.25 -6.24 -0.21
N GLU A 19 15.59 -7.40 -0.78
CA GLU A 19 15.73 -7.56 -2.23
C GLU A 19 14.42 -7.31 -2.97
N PHE A 20 13.29 -7.76 -2.42
CA PHE A 20 11.97 -7.47 -2.96
C PHE A 20 11.72 -5.95 -3.06
N LEU A 21 12.04 -5.19 -2.01
CA LEU A 21 11.87 -3.73 -2.00
C LEU A 21 12.79 -3.02 -2.98
N ILE A 22 14.06 -3.46 -3.09
CA ILE A 22 15.05 -2.91 -4.03
C ILE A 22 14.58 -3.15 -5.46
N LYS A 23 14.35 -4.42 -5.84
CA LYS A 23 13.90 -4.80 -7.19
C LYS A 23 12.56 -4.15 -7.57
N SER A 24 11.65 -4.01 -6.60
CA SER A 24 10.39 -3.29 -6.80
C SER A 24 10.62 -1.81 -7.12
N TYR A 25 11.50 -1.14 -6.37
CA TYR A 25 11.80 0.28 -6.61
C TYR A 25 12.55 0.48 -7.94
N GLU A 26 13.52 -0.38 -8.25
CA GLU A 26 14.25 -0.39 -9.52
C GLU A 26 13.32 -0.54 -10.73
N PHE A 27 12.31 -1.40 -10.64
CA PHE A 27 11.32 -1.57 -11.70
C PHE A 27 10.63 -0.25 -12.09
N PHE A 28 10.29 0.59 -11.11
CA PHE A 28 9.69 1.91 -11.36
C PHE A 28 10.73 2.97 -11.73
N SER A 29 11.95 2.87 -11.18
CA SER A 29 12.99 3.89 -11.38
C SER A 29 13.65 3.80 -12.75
N PHE A 30 13.98 2.59 -13.22
CA PHE A 30 14.64 2.37 -14.50
C PHE A 30 13.74 2.60 -15.71
N ARG A 31 12.43 2.38 -15.56
CA ARG A 31 11.46 2.60 -16.66
C ARG A 31 10.89 4.02 -16.70
N ASN A 32 11.25 4.86 -15.71
CA ASN A 32 10.84 6.25 -15.56
C ASN A 32 9.32 6.57 -15.77
N PRO A 33 8.33 5.72 -15.42
CA PRO A 33 6.94 6.12 -15.57
C PRO A 33 6.55 6.86 -14.28
N LYS A 34 6.66 8.19 -14.32
CA LYS A 34 6.19 9.07 -13.24
C LYS A 34 4.72 8.79 -12.93
N PRO A 35 4.27 9.00 -11.68
CA PRO A 35 2.85 8.96 -11.34
C PRO A 35 2.02 9.82 -12.29
N PHE A 36 0.85 9.33 -12.67
CA PHE A 36 -0.08 10.09 -13.49
C PHE A 36 -0.54 11.34 -12.74
N LEU A 37 -0.45 12.50 -13.41
CA LEU A 37 -0.94 13.77 -12.85
C LEU A 37 -2.47 13.77 -12.73
N PHE A 38 -3.15 13.20 -13.74
CA PHE A 38 -4.60 13.12 -13.78
C PHE A 38 -5.08 11.69 -13.57
N VAL A 39 -5.73 11.46 -12.43
CA VAL A 39 -6.25 10.15 -12.00
C VAL A 39 -7.76 10.14 -12.22
N ASN A 40 -8.17 9.75 -13.43
CA ASN A 40 -9.58 9.67 -13.84
C ASN A 40 -10.07 8.24 -14.08
N THR A 41 -9.21 7.25 -13.84
CA THR A 41 -9.49 5.83 -14.06
C THR A 41 -8.92 5.04 -12.89
N TYR A 42 -9.53 3.88 -12.63
CA TYR A 42 -9.12 3.01 -11.54
C TYR A 42 -7.66 2.54 -11.72
N GLU A 43 -7.26 2.20 -12.94
CA GLU A 43 -5.94 1.68 -13.29
C GLU A 43 -4.85 2.72 -13.01
N LYS A 44 -5.08 3.99 -13.37
CA LYS A 44 -4.14 5.08 -13.06
C LYS A 44 -4.03 5.32 -11.55
N GLY A 45 -5.15 5.22 -10.83
CA GLY A 45 -5.18 5.35 -9.38
C GLY A 45 -4.39 4.23 -8.71
N MET A 46 -4.63 2.99 -9.12
CA MET A 46 -3.94 1.81 -8.62
C MET A 46 -2.44 1.86 -8.94
N TYR A 47 -2.07 2.27 -10.15
CA TYR A 47 -0.67 2.48 -10.53
C TYR A 47 0.02 3.48 -9.58
N ASN A 48 -0.58 4.65 -9.38
CA ASN A 48 -0.03 5.68 -8.48
C ASN A 48 0.04 5.18 -7.03
N TYR A 49 -1.00 4.48 -6.55
CA TYR A 49 -1.02 3.86 -5.24
C TYR A 49 0.17 2.91 -5.05
N GLN A 50 0.38 1.99 -6.00
CA GLN A 50 1.47 1.02 -5.95
C GLN A 50 2.84 1.70 -5.98
N TYR A 51 3.02 2.69 -6.88
CA TYR A 51 4.24 3.48 -6.98
C TYR A 51 4.58 4.13 -5.63
N TYR A 52 3.65 4.89 -5.06
CA TYR A 52 3.89 5.61 -3.81
C TYR A 52 4.13 4.66 -2.63
N ASN A 53 3.42 3.53 -2.56
CA ASN A 53 3.65 2.51 -1.53
C ASN A 53 5.07 1.93 -1.61
N ILE A 54 5.55 1.62 -2.82
CA ILE A 54 6.89 1.04 -3.03
C ILE A 54 7.98 2.05 -2.69
N VAL A 55 7.87 3.28 -3.18
CA VAL A 55 8.82 4.36 -2.85
C VAL A 55 8.84 4.60 -1.34
N ALA A 56 7.69 4.64 -0.67
CA ALA A 56 7.60 4.84 0.77
C ALA A 56 8.30 3.72 1.56
N LYS A 57 8.10 2.45 1.17
CA LYS A 57 8.73 1.29 1.82
C LYS A 57 10.24 1.25 1.56
N TYR A 58 10.69 1.56 0.35
CA TYR A 58 12.10 1.61 -0.02
C TYR A 58 12.87 2.65 0.79
N TYR A 59 12.40 3.91 0.82
CA TYR A 59 13.09 4.96 1.58
C TYR A 59 13.01 4.73 3.09
N ARG A 60 11.95 4.08 3.60
CA ARG A 60 11.88 3.69 5.01
C ARG A 60 12.92 2.62 5.36
N MET A 61 13.20 1.71 4.45
CA MET A 61 14.26 0.72 4.60
C MET A 61 15.63 1.38 4.60
N LEU A 62 15.92 2.27 3.63
CA LEU A 62 17.17 3.04 3.61
C LEU A 62 17.37 3.86 4.88
N ALA A 63 16.33 4.52 5.38
CA ALA A 63 16.39 5.26 6.63
C ALA A 63 16.83 4.39 7.81
N LYS A 64 16.32 3.16 7.93
CA LYS A 64 16.69 2.27 9.05
C LYS A 64 18.15 1.84 9.04
N GLU A 65 18.78 1.81 7.88
CA GLU A 65 20.19 1.42 7.72
C GLU A 65 21.14 2.63 7.83
N GLU A 66 20.59 3.84 7.81
CA GLU A 66 21.36 5.07 7.79
C GLU A 66 21.77 5.52 9.20
N LYS A 67 23.07 5.75 9.39
CA LYS A 67 23.65 6.24 10.65
C LYS A 67 23.70 7.75 10.70
N ASN A 68 23.83 8.41 9.55
CA ASN A 68 23.88 9.86 9.46
C ASN A 68 22.48 10.47 9.67
N LYS A 69 22.31 11.23 10.76
CA LYS A 69 21.01 11.85 11.13
C LYS A 69 20.39 12.70 10.02
N ARG A 70 21.19 13.43 9.23
CA ARG A 70 20.69 14.28 8.14
C ARG A 70 20.14 13.44 6.99
N ALA A 71 20.87 12.40 6.58
CA ALA A 71 20.42 11.47 5.55
C ALA A 71 19.21 10.65 6.01
N TYR A 72 19.23 10.18 7.27
CA TYR A 72 18.09 9.51 7.91
C TYR A 72 16.81 10.36 7.80
N ASN A 73 16.88 11.62 8.24
CA ASN A 73 15.75 12.54 8.19
C ASN A 73 15.28 12.78 6.75
N ARG A 74 16.20 12.91 5.79
CA ARG A 74 15.87 13.06 4.38
C ARG A 74 15.09 11.84 3.87
N PHE A 75 15.55 10.63 4.12
CA PHE A 75 14.87 9.40 3.70
C PHE A 75 13.52 9.24 4.38
N MET A 76 13.41 9.56 5.67
CA MET A 76 12.15 9.55 6.41
C MET A 76 11.15 10.55 5.83
N ASN A 77 11.58 11.76 5.49
CA ASN A 77 10.71 12.77 4.87
C ASN A 77 10.18 12.30 3.50
N ILE A 78 11.04 11.69 2.68
CA ILE A 78 10.61 11.12 1.39
C ILE A 78 9.61 9.98 1.63
N SER A 79 9.90 9.08 2.58
CA SER A 79 8.99 7.97 2.90
C SER A 79 7.62 8.47 3.36
N ASN A 80 7.58 9.40 4.31
CA ASN A 80 6.34 9.96 4.84
C ASN A 80 5.53 10.67 3.75
N LYS A 81 6.17 11.52 2.93
CA LYS A 81 5.51 12.18 1.79
C LYS A 81 4.85 11.17 0.85
N ASN A 82 5.53 10.05 0.57
CA ASN A 82 4.98 9.02 -0.30
C ASN A 82 3.86 8.21 0.38
N TYR A 83 3.89 8.01 1.70
CA TYR A 83 2.74 7.45 2.40
C TYR A 83 1.51 8.36 2.33
N ASP A 84 1.70 9.69 2.46
CA ASP A 84 0.59 10.65 2.31
C ASP A 84 0.01 10.64 0.90
N LEU A 85 0.87 10.56 -0.13
CA LEU A 85 0.44 10.45 -1.53
C LEU A 85 -0.25 9.10 -1.80
N LYS A 86 0.25 8.00 -1.24
CA LYS A 86 -0.38 6.68 -1.30
C LYS A 86 -1.80 6.75 -0.72
N ASP A 87 -1.97 7.34 0.46
CA ASP A 87 -3.27 7.47 1.12
C ASP A 87 -4.21 8.40 0.33
N ARG A 88 -3.70 9.46 -0.30
CA ARG A 88 -4.47 10.28 -1.24
C ARG A 88 -5.03 9.45 -2.39
N MET A 89 -4.22 8.56 -2.98
CA MET A 89 -4.68 7.70 -4.08
C MET A 89 -5.77 6.73 -3.65
N ILE A 90 -5.73 6.22 -2.41
CA ILE A 90 -6.86 5.43 -1.87
C ILE A 90 -8.15 6.25 -1.95
N LEU A 91 -8.17 7.48 -1.44
CA LEU A 91 -9.38 8.31 -1.47
C LEU A 91 -9.86 8.61 -2.90
N GLU A 92 -8.94 8.92 -3.83
CA GLU A 92 -9.31 9.16 -5.22
C GLU A 92 -9.92 7.91 -5.87
N ILE A 93 -9.37 6.73 -5.61
CA ILE A 93 -9.92 5.45 -6.09
C ILE A 93 -11.33 5.22 -5.51
N LEU A 94 -11.52 5.44 -4.20
CA LEU A 94 -12.83 5.27 -3.56
C LEU A 94 -13.88 6.23 -4.14
N LYS A 95 -13.49 7.49 -4.45
CA LYS A 95 -14.36 8.46 -5.13
C LYS A 95 -14.71 8.03 -6.54
N LEU A 96 -13.74 7.56 -7.34
CA LEU A 96 -13.98 7.05 -8.70
C LEU A 96 -14.98 5.87 -8.70
N LYS A 97 -14.95 5.05 -7.65
CA LYS A 97 -15.92 3.96 -7.44
C LYS A 97 -17.20 4.38 -6.74
N ASN A 98 -17.43 5.67 -6.52
CA ASN A 98 -18.59 6.23 -5.84
C ASN A 98 -18.84 5.61 -4.46
N PHE A 99 -17.78 5.13 -3.80
CA PHE A 99 -17.87 4.42 -2.53
C PHE A 99 -18.81 3.19 -2.55
N LYS A 100 -19.05 2.59 -3.72
CA LYS A 100 -19.89 1.39 -3.88
C LYS A 100 -19.05 0.12 -3.78
N ASN A 101 -19.68 -0.97 -3.33
CA ASN A 101 -19.09 -2.30 -3.27
C ASN A 101 -17.72 -2.33 -2.55
N ILE A 102 -17.61 -1.58 -1.46
CA ILE A 102 -16.41 -1.52 -0.61
C ILE A 102 -16.73 -2.12 0.76
N SER A 103 -15.78 -2.84 1.33
CA SER A 103 -15.75 -3.18 2.75
C SER A 103 -14.47 -2.65 3.38
N ALA A 104 -14.55 -2.17 4.62
CA ALA A 104 -13.37 -1.77 5.37
C ALA A 104 -13.45 -2.25 6.82
N TYR A 105 -12.34 -2.73 7.36
CA TYR A 105 -12.28 -3.30 8.71
C TYR A 105 -10.86 -3.24 9.25
N TYR A 106 -10.71 -3.22 10.58
CA TYR A 106 -9.40 -3.39 11.20
C TYR A 106 -8.83 -4.79 10.89
N ILE A 107 -7.52 -4.89 10.78
CA ILE A 107 -6.85 -6.18 10.58
C ILE A 107 -6.03 -6.62 11.79
N ASN A 108 -5.94 -7.93 11.99
CA ASN A 108 -4.99 -8.54 12.93
C ASN A 108 -3.55 -8.26 12.45
N CYS A 109 -2.69 -7.82 13.36
CA CYS A 109 -1.30 -7.49 13.03
C CYS A 109 -0.38 -7.82 14.21
N ASP A 110 0.67 -8.60 13.96
CA ASP A 110 1.63 -9.03 15.00
C ASP A 110 2.46 -7.86 15.58
N SER A 111 2.52 -6.74 14.85
CA SER A 111 3.24 -5.56 15.30
C SER A 111 2.41 -4.81 16.34
N LYS A 112 2.81 -4.89 17.63
CA LYS A 112 2.22 -4.14 18.76
C LYS A 112 2.01 -2.64 18.49
N GLY A 113 2.88 -2.01 17.69
CA GLY A 113 2.75 -0.58 17.35
C GLY A 113 1.69 -0.25 16.29
N LEU A 114 1.19 -1.25 15.57
CA LEU A 114 0.23 -1.14 14.46
C LEU A 114 -1.11 -1.82 14.78
N GLU A 115 -1.12 -2.73 15.74
CA GLU A 115 -2.32 -3.35 16.28
C GLU A 115 -3.38 -2.29 16.65
N GLY A 116 -4.62 -2.52 16.20
CA GLY A 116 -5.74 -1.58 16.39
C GLY A 116 -5.67 -0.25 15.62
N LYS A 117 -4.61 -0.04 14.81
CA LYS A 117 -4.42 1.21 14.05
C LYS A 117 -4.49 1.02 12.54
N ILE A 118 -4.08 -0.16 12.07
CA ILE A 118 -4.11 -0.49 10.65
C ILE A 118 -5.45 -1.13 10.29
N PHE A 119 -6.01 -0.69 9.18
CA PHE A 119 -7.24 -1.25 8.62
C PHE A 119 -7.07 -1.51 7.12
N GLU A 120 -7.88 -2.45 6.65
CA GLU A 120 -7.93 -2.90 5.27
C GLU A 120 -9.20 -2.36 4.61
N ILE A 121 -9.09 -1.97 3.34
CA ILE A 121 -10.20 -1.55 2.49
C ILE A 121 -10.17 -2.46 1.26
N VAL A 122 -11.30 -3.06 0.94
CA VAL A 122 -11.45 -4.04 -0.14
C VAL A 122 -12.51 -3.53 -1.10
N LEU A 123 -12.16 -3.37 -2.38
CA LEU A 123 -13.14 -3.13 -3.43
C LEU A 123 -13.58 -4.48 -3.98
N LYS A 124 -14.85 -4.84 -3.80
CA LYS A 124 -15.38 -6.17 -4.13
C LYS A 124 -15.51 -6.40 -5.64
N ASP A 125 -15.69 -5.34 -6.42
CA ASP A 125 -15.84 -5.41 -7.87
C ASP A 125 -14.50 -5.53 -8.61
N GLU A 126 -13.38 -5.23 -7.93
CA GLU A 126 -12.06 -5.18 -8.54
C GLU A 126 -11.19 -6.24 -7.88
N LYS A 127 -10.87 -7.29 -8.64
CA LYS A 127 -9.90 -8.30 -8.18
C LYS A 127 -8.59 -7.58 -7.82
N GLU A 128 -7.97 -7.97 -6.71
CA GLU A 128 -6.68 -7.45 -6.21
C GLU A 128 -6.69 -6.03 -5.59
N ALA A 129 -7.86 -5.39 -5.46
CA ALA A 129 -7.98 -4.03 -4.94
C ALA A 129 -8.07 -3.97 -3.41
N ILE A 130 -6.99 -4.40 -2.75
CA ILE A 130 -6.88 -4.41 -1.29
C ILE A 130 -5.90 -3.34 -0.85
N PHE A 131 -6.36 -2.43 0.01
CA PHE A 131 -5.57 -1.31 0.51
C PHE A 131 -5.38 -1.39 2.01
N HIS A 132 -4.13 -1.23 2.46
CA HIS A 132 -3.83 -1.01 3.88
C HIS A 132 -3.49 0.45 4.16
N THR A 133 -4.10 0.99 5.22
CA THR A 133 -3.79 2.31 5.73
C THR A 133 -4.08 2.41 7.23
N LYS A 134 -3.54 3.45 7.86
CA LYS A 134 -3.81 3.86 9.24
C LYS A 134 -4.31 5.31 9.30
N ASN A 135 -4.71 5.84 8.14
CA ASN A 135 -5.05 7.25 8.01
C ASN A 135 -6.42 7.53 8.62
N GLU A 136 -6.43 8.29 9.71
CA GLU A 136 -7.64 8.61 10.46
C GLU A 136 -8.66 9.41 9.65
N LYS A 137 -8.21 10.21 8.67
CA LYS A 137 -9.11 10.95 7.78
C LYS A 137 -9.88 10.00 6.87
N ILE A 138 -9.20 8.97 6.33
CA ILE A 138 -9.84 7.94 5.52
C ILE A 138 -10.81 7.13 6.38
N LEU A 139 -10.40 6.74 7.58
CA LEU A 139 -11.26 6.04 8.54
C LEU A 139 -12.55 6.82 8.83
N LYS A 140 -12.41 8.13 9.10
CA LYS A 140 -13.55 9.03 9.34
C LYS A 140 -14.52 9.03 8.16
N VAL A 141 -14.02 9.21 6.93
CA VAL A 141 -14.84 9.19 5.71
C VAL A 141 -15.57 7.84 5.54
N LEU A 142 -14.90 6.72 5.80
CA LEU A 142 -15.50 5.39 5.70
C LEU A 142 -16.59 5.15 6.75
N LYS A 143 -16.39 5.65 7.98
CA LYS A 143 -17.40 5.60 9.06
C LYS A 143 -18.60 6.48 8.76
N GLU A 144 -18.39 7.71 8.29
CA GLU A 144 -19.47 8.63 7.90
C GLU A 144 -20.34 8.06 6.77
N LYS A 145 -19.76 7.23 5.91
CA LYS A 145 -20.48 6.53 4.83
C LYS A 145 -21.04 5.16 5.24
N ASN A 146 -20.95 4.77 6.51
CA ASN A 146 -21.38 3.46 7.03
C ASN A 146 -20.74 2.24 6.31
N ILE A 147 -19.50 2.40 5.82
CA ILE A 147 -18.74 1.35 5.12
C ILE A 147 -17.84 0.57 6.09
N PHE A 148 -17.41 1.22 7.17
CA PHE A 148 -16.45 0.64 8.10
C PHE A 148 -17.12 -0.33 9.09
N GLU A 149 -16.68 -1.58 9.07
CA GLU A 149 -17.14 -2.64 9.96
C GLU A 149 -16.44 -2.54 11.33
N LYS A 150 -17.16 -2.90 12.40
CA LYS A 150 -16.61 -2.87 13.76
C LYS A 150 -15.65 -4.02 14.04
N ASN A 151 -15.85 -5.15 13.39
CA ASN A 151 -15.11 -6.38 13.67
C ASN A 151 -13.73 -6.36 13.03
N GLN A 152 -12.73 -6.85 13.77
CA GLN A 152 -11.39 -7.07 13.25
C GLN A 152 -11.34 -8.39 12.49
N LYS A 153 -10.55 -8.45 11.40
CA LYS A 153 -10.42 -9.65 10.55
C LYS A 153 -8.95 -9.95 10.26
N ASN A 154 -8.67 -11.17 9.79
CA ASN A 154 -7.37 -11.44 9.17
C ASN A 154 -7.28 -10.70 7.82
N SER A 155 -6.08 -10.21 7.49
CA SER A 155 -5.82 -9.54 6.21
C SER A 155 -6.12 -10.49 5.05
N LEU A 156 -6.85 -10.00 4.04
CA LEU A 156 -7.12 -10.81 2.85
C LEU A 156 -5.85 -10.99 2.01
N ILE A 157 -4.89 -10.07 2.11
CA ILE A 157 -3.59 -10.22 1.43
C ILE A 157 -2.85 -11.47 1.92
N ASP A 158 -2.99 -11.82 3.20
CA ASP A 158 -2.31 -12.99 3.79
C ASP A 158 -2.85 -14.30 3.18
N LYS A 159 -4.11 -14.31 2.73
CA LYS A 159 -4.70 -15.43 1.99
C LYS A 159 -4.41 -15.35 0.50
N TYR A 160 -4.49 -14.15 -0.08
CA TYR A 160 -4.29 -13.90 -1.50
C TYR A 160 -2.88 -14.27 -1.97
N ILE A 161 -1.86 -14.01 -1.14
CA ILE A 161 -0.47 -14.45 -1.39
C ILE A 161 -0.35 -15.99 -1.40
N ASN A 162 -1.18 -16.68 -0.61
CA ASN A 162 -1.14 -18.13 -0.48
C ASN A 162 -2.07 -18.86 -1.49
N GLU A 163 -2.99 -18.16 -2.14
CA GLU A 163 -3.76 -18.68 -3.27
C GLU A 163 -2.83 -18.76 -4.49
N ARG A 164 -2.21 -19.93 -4.65
CA ARG A 164 -1.36 -20.31 -5.78
C ARG A 164 -2.05 -20.02 -7.11
N TYR A 165 -1.35 -19.34 -8.02
CA TYR A 165 -1.58 -19.46 -9.47
C TYR A 165 -1.18 -20.85 -9.97
#